data_AF-A0A1I7LXV9-F1
#
_entry.id   AF-A0A1I7LXV9-F1
#
_cell.length_a   1.000
_cell.length_b   1.000
_cell.length_c   1.000
_cell.angle_alpha   90.00
_cell.angle_beta   90.00
_cell.angle_gamma   90.00
#
_symmetry.space_group_name_H-M   'P 1'
#
loop_
_entity.id
_entity.type
_entity.pdbx_description
1 polymer ?
#
loop_
_entity_poly.entity_id
_entity_poly.type
_entity_poly.pdbx_seq_one_letter_code
_entity_poly.pdbx_strand_id
1 'polypeptide(L)' 'MIASNSLADALPLVAALAEELAFAVTSDLMAEQYRTPSPALDRLAAAKAFLDRHHHPIGPNVQEAIEIATAQGGLPS' A
#
# COMPACT_ATOMS: atom_id res chain seq x y z
N MET A 1 -1.58 14.04 -30.70
CA MET A 1 -2.44 13.60 -29.59
C MET A 1 -2.02 12.18 -29.24
N ILE A 2 -1.05 12.03 -28.34
CA ILE A 2 -0.59 10.71 -27.92
C ILE A 2 -1.46 10.37 -26.71
N ALA A 3 -2.39 9.43 -26.88
CA ALA A 3 -2.93 8.71 -25.75
C ALA A 3 -1.80 7.80 -25.25
N SER A 4 -0.84 8.39 -24.54
CA SER A 4 0.17 7.63 -23.80
C SER A 4 -0.60 6.72 -22.86
N ASN A 5 -0.21 5.45 -22.84
CA ASN A 5 -0.93 4.37 -22.21
C ASN A 5 -1.20 4.73 -20.73
N SER A 6 -2.39 5.27 -20.40
CA SER A 6 -2.61 6.04 -19.16
C SER A 6 -2.36 5.23 -17.89
N LEU A 7 -2.45 3.91 -18.02
CA LEU A 7 -2.14 2.95 -16.97
C LEU A 7 -0.63 2.83 -16.71
N ALA A 8 0.19 2.87 -17.76
CA ALA A 8 1.65 2.78 -17.64
C ALA A 8 2.23 3.99 -16.89
N ASP A 9 1.61 5.17 -17.03
CA ASP A 9 2.00 6.38 -16.30
C ASP A 9 1.43 6.39 -14.87
N ALA A 10 0.30 5.72 -14.62
CA ALA A 10 -0.35 5.66 -13.32
C ALA A 10 0.29 4.67 -12.35
N LEU A 11 0.80 3.52 -12.82
CA LEU A 11 1.36 2.48 -11.95
C LEU A 11 2.54 2.97 -11.10
N PRO A 12 3.56 3.66 -11.66
CA PRO A 12 4.66 4.20 -10.86
C PRO A 12 4.19 5.25 -9.85
N LEU A 13 3.20 6.07 -10.21
CA LEU A 13 2.64 7.07 -9.30
C LEU A 13 1.91 6.42 -8.12
N VAL A 14 1.09 5.38 -8.38
CA VAL A 14 0.41 4.64 -7.33
C VAL A 14 1.42 3.95 -6.41
N ALA A 15 2.48 3.35 -6.96
CA ALA A 15 3.56 2.74 -6.17
C ALA A 15 4.27 3.75 -5.27
N ALA A 16 4.63 4.93 -5.80
CA ALA A 16 5.26 5.99 -5.02
C ALA A 16 4.35 6.53 -3.91
N LEU A 17 3.07 6.76 -4.21
CA LEU A 17 2.11 7.22 -3.20
C LEU A 17 1.83 6.17 -2.12
N ALA A 18 1.82 4.88 -2.49
CA ALA A 18 1.69 3.80 -1.52
C ALA A 18 2.91 3.77 -0.58
N GLU A 19 4.12 3.96 -1.10
CA GLU A 19 5.34 4.06 -0.29
C GLU A 19 5.31 5.22 0.70
N GLU A 20 4.93 6.41 0.26
CA GLU A 20 4.79 7.57 1.14
C GLU A 20 3.72 7.34 2.23
N LEU A 21 2.60 6.71 1.85
CA LEU A 21 1.55 6.36 2.82
C LEU A 21 2.03 5.31 3.81
N ALA A 22 2.77 4.29 3.36
CA ALA A 22 3.33 3.24 4.21
C ALA A 22 4.30 3.85 5.23
N PHE A 23 5.19 4.74 4.78
CA PHE A 23 6.09 5.48 5.66
C PHE A 23 5.33 6.31 6.71
N ALA A 24 4.26 7.00 6.30
CA ALA A 24 3.47 7.83 7.21
C ALA A 24 2.77 7.03 8.31
N VAL A 25 2.40 5.77 8.06
CA VAL A 25 1.71 4.90 9.03
C VAL A 25 2.66 4.05 9.87
N THR A 26 3.97 4.05 9.61
CA THR A 26 4.94 3.20 10.30
C THR A 26 4.96 3.41 11.81
N SER A 27 4.86 4.65 12.29
CA SER A 27 4.84 4.91 13.75
C SER A 27 3.65 4.27 14.45
N ASP A 28 2.48 4.31 13.79
CA ASP A 28 1.23 3.80 14.34
C ASP A 28 1.21 2.27 14.28
N LEU A 29 1.82 1.68 13.23
CA LEU A 29 2.08 0.24 13.14
C LEU A 29 2.99 -0.24 14.27
N MET A 30 4.08 0.47 14.55
CA MET A 30 4.98 0.13 15.66
C MET A 30 4.30 0.23 17.03
N ALA A 31 3.29 1.10 17.16
CA ALA A 31 2.50 1.27 18.37
C ALA A 31 1.30 0.31 18.47
N GLU A 32 1.15 -0.66 17.55
CA GLU A 32 0.03 -1.62 17.48
C GLU A 32 -1.36 -0.97 17.42
N GLN A 33 -1.46 0.26 16.92
CA GLN A 33 -2.72 1.02 16.90
C GLN A 33 -3.74 0.49 15.87
N TYR A 34 -3.30 -0.41 14.99
CA TYR A 34 -4.08 -0.88 13.86
C TYR A 34 -4.80 -2.20 14.09
N ARG A 35 -4.96 -2.65 15.34
CA ARG A 35 -5.91 -3.74 15.65
C ARG A 35 -7.36 -3.38 15.29
N THR A 36 -7.65 -2.10 15.10
CA THR A 36 -8.95 -1.58 14.62
C THR A 36 -8.87 -1.20 13.13
N PRO A 37 -10.01 -1.25 12.40
CA PRO A 37 -10.04 -0.90 10.98
C PRO A 37 -9.50 0.50 10.73
N SER A 38 -8.54 0.62 9.81
CA SER A 38 -7.91 1.89 9.44
C SER A 38 -8.06 2.15 7.95
N PRO A 39 -8.65 3.30 7.56
CA PRO A 39 -8.75 3.70 6.16
C PRO A 39 -7.38 3.82 5.46
N ALA A 40 -6.30 4.07 6.21
CA ALA A 40 -4.96 4.13 5.64
C ALA A 40 -4.44 2.74 5.26
N LEU A 41 -4.68 1.73 6.11
CA LEU A 41 -4.34 0.34 5.81
C LEU A 41 -5.20 -0.24 4.69
N ASP A 42 -6.49 0.07 4.67
CA ASP A 42 -7.38 -0.35 3.57
C ASP A 42 -6.89 0.19 2.22
N ARG A 43 -6.42 1.44 2.19
CA ARG A 43 -5.84 2.06 0.99
C ARG A 43 -4.51 1.42 0.59
N LEU A 44 -3.65 1.08 1.56
CA LEU A 44 -2.41 0.35 1.28
C LEU A 44 -2.68 -1.04 0.71
N ALA A 45 -3.61 -1.79 1.31
CA ALA A 45 -4.03 -3.10 0.81
C ALA A 45 -4.62 -3.00 -0.61
N ALA A 46 -5.46 -2.00 -0.86
CA ALA A 46 -6.03 -1.75 -2.18
C ALA A 46 -4.95 -1.35 -3.22
N ALA A 47 -3.96 -0.54 -2.82
CA ALA A 47 -2.84 -0.18 -3.68
C ALA A 47 -1.98 -1.41 -4.02
N LYS A 48 -1.64 -2.25 -3.04
CA LYS A 48 -0.94 -3.51 -3.28
C LYS A 48 -1.70 -4.42 -4.25
N ALA A 49 -2.99 -4.65 -4.01
CA ALA A 49 -3.81 -5.48 -4.89
C ALA A 49 -3.95 -4.90 -6.31
N PHE A 50 -3.92 -3.58 -6.46
CA PHE A 50 -3.89 -2.93 -7.77
C PHE A 50 -2.55 -3.16 -8.49
N LEU A 51 -1.42 -2.93 -7.81
CA LEU A 51 -0.08 -3.11 -8.38
C LEU A 51 0.19 -4.58 -8.74
N ASP A 52 -0.20 -5.52 -7.87
CA ASP A 52 -0.08 -6.96 -8.10
C ASP A 52 -0.85 -7.40 -9.36
N ARG A 53 -2.11 -6.95 -9.53
CA ARG A 53 -2.92 -7.26 -10.72
C ARG A 53 -2.29 -6.77 -12.02
N HIS A 54 -1.48 -5.73 -11.94
CA HIS A 54 -0.76 -5.16 -13.07
C HIS A 54 0.70 -5.61 -13.16
N HIS A 55 1.12 -6.59 -12.35
CA HIS A 55 2.49 -7.10 -12.28
C HIS A 55 3.54 -6.00 -12.06
N HIS A 56 3.15 -4.94 -11.34
CA HIS A 56 4.04 -3.84 -10.99
C HIS A 56 4.66 -4.11 -9.61
N PRO A 57 5.97 -3.91 -9.43
CA PRO A 57 6.61 -4.12 -8.14
C PRO A 57 6.05 -3.14 -7.10
N ILE A 58 5.88 -3.66 -5.89
CA ILE A 58 5.62 -2.85 -4.70
C ILE A 58 6.94 -2.50 -4.04
N GLY A 59 6.98 -1.36 -3.36
CA GLY A 59 8.15 -0.97 -2.58
C GLY A 59 8.23 -1.71 -1.23
N PRO A 60 9.40 -1.62 -0.57
CA PRO A 60 9.67 -2.36 0.65
C PRO A 60 8.81 -1.89 1.85
N ASN A 61 8.53 -0.59 1.98
CA ASN A 61 7.75 -0.09 3.11
C ASN A 61 6.29 -0.51 3.00
N VAL A 62 5.73 -0.53 1.78
CA VAL A 62 4.37 -1.03 1.55
C VAL A 62 4.26 -2.50 1.93
N GLN A 63 5.24 -3.31 1.51
CA GLN A 63 5.25 -4.74 1.83
C GLN A 63 5.35 -4.96 3.35
N GLU A 64 6.30 -4.30 4.02
CA GLU A 64 6.49 -4.40 5.46
C GLU A 64 5.26 -3.92 6.24
N ALA A 65 4.67 -2.77 5.85
CA ALA A 65 3.50 -2.21 6.50
C ALA A 65 2.30 -3.17 6.46
N ILE A 66 2.10 -3.84 5.32
CA ILE A 66 1.01 -4.82 5.14
C ILE A 66 1.30 -6.08 5.95
N GLU A 67 2.52 -6.60 5.96
CA GLU A 67 2.90 -7.77 6.77
C GLU A 67 2.66 -7.52 8.26
N ILE A 68 3.09 -6.36 8.77
CA ILE A 68 2.90 -5.98 10.17
C ILE A 68 1.41 -5.79 10.47
N ALA A 69 0.67 -5.08 9.61
CA ALA A 69 -0.76 -4.86 9.78
C ALA A 69 -1.54 -6.18 9.82
N THR A 70 -1.22 -7.12 8.93
CA THR A 70 -1.83 -8.46 8.92
C THR A 70 -1.48 -9.24 10.18
N ALA A 71 -0.22 -9.21 10.63
CA ALA A 71 0.21 -9.87 11.86
C ALA A 71 -0.49 -9.31 13.12
N GLN A 72 -0.85 -8.02 13.11
CA GLN A 72 -1.60 -7.36 14.17
C GLN A 72 -3.12 -7.58 14.08
N GLY A 73 -3.62 -8.19 13.02
CA GLY A 73 -5.06 -8.39 12.76
C GLY A 73 -5.78 -7.14 12.24
N GLY A 74 -5.03 -6.12 11.79
CA GLY A 74 -5.56 -4.89 11.18
C GLY A 74 -5.96 -5.04 9.72
N LEU A 75 -5.44 -6.06 9.06
CA LEU A 75 -5.82 -6.47 7.71
C LEU A 75 -6.17 -7.96 7.70
N PRO A 76 -7.08 -8.40 6.81
CA PRO A 76 -7.34 -9.81 6.60
C PRO A 76 -6.10 -10.50 6.02
N SER A 77 -5.83 -11.73 6.48
CA SER A 77 -4.74 -12.59 6.04
C SER A 77 -4.99 -13.20 4.67
#